data_AF-A0A2M8Q6V4-F1
#
_entry.id   AF-A0A2M8Q6V4-F1
#
_cell.length_a   1.000
_cell.length_b   1.000
_cell.length_c   1.000
_cell.angle_alpha   90.00
_cell.angle_beta   90.00
_cell.angle_gamma   90.00
#
_symmetry.space_group_name_H-M   'P 1'
#
loop_
_entity.id
_entity.type
_entity.pdbx_description
1 polymer ?
#
loop_
_entity_poly.entity_id
_entity_poly.type
_entity_poly.pdbx_seq_one_letter_code
_entity_poly.pdbx_strand_id
1 'polypeptide(L)'
;DTVYLSVVDGEGNACSFINSLYMGTGSGLVVPGTGVSLQNRANLFQLDPAHPNALAPNKRPYQTIIPAMTLYREGPFAGALHACFGVMGGYMQPQGHLQMVIHLVDLHMTPQQALDMPRWALAGPEAGLGAAE
;
A
#
# COMPACT_ATOMS: atom_id res chain seq x y z
N ASP A 1 -1.14 -10.53 1.89
CA ASP A 1 -0.75 -10.00 3.21
C ASP A 1 0.43 -9.04 3.11
N THR A 2 0.49 -8.06 4.00
CA THR A 2 1.46 -6.96 3.94
C THR A 2 1.67 -6.43 5.36
N VAL A 3 2.84 -5.88 5.64
CA VAL A 3 3.09 -5.14 6.88
C VAL A 3 3.34 -3.69 6.49
N TYR A 4 2.62 -2.79 7.15
CA TYR A 4 2.85 -1.35 7.08
C TYR A 4 3.37 -0.86 8.44
N LEU A 5 4.32 0.07 8.41
CA LEU A 5 4.88 0.73 9.57
C LEU A 5 4.95 2.24 9.29
N SER A 6 4.56 3.03 10.30
CA SER A 6 4.75 4.48 10.34
C SER A 6 5.66 4.84 11.50
N VAL A 7 6.67 5.67 11.25
CA VAL A 7 7.52 6.28 12.28
C VAL A 7 7.60 7.78 12.00
N VAL A 8 7.41 8.59 13.04
CA VAL A 8 7.56 10.05 13.00
C VAL A 8 8.33 10.48 14.24
N ASP A 9 9.35 11.31 14.09
CA ASP A 9 10.12 11.86 15.22
C ASP A 9 9.72 13.30 15.59
N GLY A 10 10.35 13.84 16.63
CA GLY A 10 10.09 15.20 17.12
C GLY A 10 10.64 16.32 16.22
N GLU A 11 11.47 16.00 15.23
CA GLU A 11 12.02 16.95 14.25
C GLU A 11 11.17 17.01 12.97
N GLY A 12 10.15 16.15 12.87
CA GLY A 12 9.27 16.06 11.71
C GLY A 12 9.77 15.12 10.61
N ASN A 13 10.83 14.33 10.86
CA ASN A 13 11.19 13.25 9.94
C ASN A 13 10.14 12.15 10.03
N ALA A 14 9.81 11.56 8.87
CA ALA A 14 8.83 10.49 8.80
C ALA A 14 9.26 9.37 7.86
N CYS A 15 8.87 8.15 8.23
CA CYS A 15 9.04 6.96 7.41
C CYS A 15 7.68 6.26 7.24
N SER A 16 7.15 6.32 6.02
CA SER A 16 6.02 5.51 5.58
C SER A 16 6.57 4.27 4.88
N PHE A 17 6.63 3.15 5.61
CA PHE A 17 7.28 1.93 5.13
C PHE A 17 6.26 0.81 4.95
N ILE A 18 6.34 0.13 3.81
CA ILE A 18 5.46 -1.00 3.50
C ILE A 18 6.26 -2.15 2.88
N ASN A 19 6.02 -3.37 3.37
CA ASN A 19 6.71 -4.57 2.90
C ASN A 19 5.76 -5.77 2.83
N SER A 20 5.95 -6.64 1.82
CA SER A 20 5.04 -7.75 1.57
C SER A 20 5.65 -8.80 0.63
N LEU A 21 5.39 -10.06 0.93
CA LEU A 21 5.63 -11.21 0.05
C LEU A 21 4.53 -11.44 -0.99
N TYR A 22 3.58 -10.50 -1.11
CA TYR A 22 2.30 -10.53 -1.83
C TYR A 22 1.19 -11.33 -1.14
N MET A 23 1.13 -12.65 -1.32
CA MET A 23 0.10 -13.50 -0.69
C MET A 23 0.72 -14.29 0.47
N GLY A 24 0.15 -14.20 1.68
CA GLY A 24 0.59 -14.99 2.84
C GLY A 24 2.10 -15.05 3.03
N THR A 25 2.63 -16.27 3.08
CA THR A 25 4.05 -16.60 3.22
C THR A 25 4.84 -16.52 1.90
N GLY A 26 4.27 -15.92 0.86
CA GLY A 26 4.87 -15.78 -0.47
C GLY A 26 4.56 -16.99 -1.36
N SER A 27 5.58 -17.54 -2.01
CA SER A 27 5.44 -18.70 -2.90
C SER A 27 5.32 -20.03 -2.18
N GLY A 28 5.48 -20.05 -0.85
CA GLY A 28 5.66 -21.27 -0.06
C GLY A 28 7.08 -21.84 -0.09
N LEU A 29 7.99 -21.26 -0.89
CA LEU A 29 9.39 -21.65 -0.95
C LEU A 29 10.21 -20.88 0.09
N VAL A 30 11.05 -21.61 0.85
CA VAL A 30 12.02 -21.05 1.79
C VAL A 30 13.41 -21.47 1.37
N VAL A 31 14.34 -20.52 1.31
CA VAL A 31 15.73 -20.81 0.95
C VAL A 31 16.36 -21.72 2.02
N PRO A 32 16.94 -22.88 1.65
CA PRO A 32 17.46 -23.85 2.63
C PRO A 32 18.46 -23.23 3.61
N GLY A 33 18.22 -23.43 4.91
CA GLY A 33 19.12 -22.99 5.99
C GLY A 33 19.08 -21.50 6.33
N THR A 34 18.26 -20.67 5.67
CA THR A 34 18.25 -19.21 5.90
C THR A 34 16.99 -18.67 6.57
N GLY A 35 15.87 -19.40 6.50
CA GLY A 35 14.57 -18.91 6.93
C GLY A 35 13.98 -17.81 6.04
N VAL A 36 14.58 -17.52 4.88
CA VAL A 36 14.10 -16.50 3.95
C VAL A 36 13.03 -17.09 3.02
N SER A 37 11.78 -16.65 3.19
CA SER A 37 10.68 -16.98 2.29
C SER A 37 10.73 -16.15 1.00
N LEU A 38 10.51 -16.80 -0.14
CA LEU A 38 10.48 -16.13 -1.45
C LEU A 38 9.09 -15.56 -1.72
N GLN A 39 9.02 -14.32 -2.19
CA GLN A 39 7.75 -13.69 -2.58
C GLN A 39 7.13 -14.34 -3.82
N ASN A 40 5.80 -14.29 -3.94
CA ASN A 40 5.08 -14.69 -5.15
C ASN A 40 4.55 -13.49 -5.96
N ARG A 41 5.21 -12.33 -5.84
CA ARG A 41 4.81 -11.06 -6.47
C ARG A 41 4.66 -11.12 -7.99
N ALA A 42 5.39 -12.01 -8.65
CA ALA A 42 5.29 -12.21 -10.10
C ALA A 42 3.88 -12.67 -10.55
N ASN A 43 3.04 -13.16 -9.64
CA ASN A 43 1.64 -13.48 -9.92
C ASN A 43 0.81 -12.24 -10.33
N LEU A 44 1.34 -11.02 -10.18
CA LEU A 44 0.72 -9.80 -10.68
C LEU A 44 1.03 -9.53 -12.16
N PHE A 45 1.90 -10.27 -12.83
CA PHE A 45 2.10 -10.11 -14.28
C PHE A 45 0.90 -10.62 -15.07
N GLN A 46 0.67 -9.99 -16.22
CA GLN A 46 -0.20 -10.55 -17.25
C GLN A 46 0.58 -11.41 -18.24
N LEU A 47 -0.07 -12.44 -18.77
CA LEU A 47 0.53 -13.32 -19.79
C LEU A 47 0.17 -12.92 -21.22
N ASP A 48 -0.81 -12.03 -21.39
CA ASP A 48 -1.06 -11.37 -22.67
C ASP A 48 0.11 -10.44 -23.00
N PRO A 49 0.87 -10.69 -24.10
CA PRO A 49 1.99 -9.85 -24.49
C PRO A 49 1.60 -8.41 -24.87
N ALA A 50 0.33 -8.16 -25.21
CA ALA A 50 -0.16 -6.82 -25.53
C ALA A 50 -0.45 -5.96 -24.28
N HIS A 51 -0.59 -6.59 -23.11
CA HIS A 51 -0.95 -5.90 -21.87
C HIS A 51 0.23 -5.03 -21.36
N PRO A 52 -0.01 -3.80 -20.85
CA PRO A 52 1.06 -2.93 -20.33
C PRO A 52 1.89 -3.59 -19.22
N ASN A 53 1.24 -4.44 -18.42
CA ASN A 53 1.85 -5.27 -17.38
C ASN A 53 2.19 -6.71 -17.81
N ALA A 54 2.45 -6.96 -19.11
CA ALA A 54 2.91 -8.25 -19.60
C ALA A 54 4.24 -8.69 -18.95
N LEU A 55 4.40 -10.00 -18.72
CA LEU A 55 5.64 -10.61 -18.21
C LEU A 55 6.80 -10.37 -19.19
N ALA A 56 7.93 -9.87 -18.67
CA ALA A 56 9.15 -9.66 -19.44
C ALA A 56 10.41 -9.81 -18.54
N PRO A 57 11.56 -10.21 -19.11
CA PRO A 57 12.81 -10.33 -18.35
C PRO A 57 13.22 -8.97 -17.76
N ASN A 58 13.68 -8.98 -16.50
CA ASN A 58 14.10 -7.78 -15.74
C ASN A 58 13.01 -6.70 -15.56
N LYS A 59 11.75 -6.97 -15.92
CA LYS A 59 10.62 -6.08 -15.65
C LYS A 59 10.12 -6.30 -14.22
N ARG A 60 9.59 -5.24 -13.59
CA ARG A 60 8.87 -5.34 -12.31
C ARG A 60 7.36 -5.41 -12.61
N PRO A 61 6.60 -6.30 -11.97
CA PRO A 61 5.16 -6.31 -12.14
C PRO A 61 4.55 -5.07 -11.50
N TYR A 62 3.30 -4.77 -11.85
CA TYR A 62 2.43 -3.91 -11.06
C TYR A 62 2.57 -4.22 -9.57
N GLN A 63 2.61 -3.18 -8.73
CA GLN A 63 2.76 -3.32 -7.29
C GLN A 63 1.51 -2.83 -6.59
N THR A 64 0.94 -3.68 -5.72
CA THR A 64 -0.18 -3.28 -4.86
C THR A 64 0.26 -2.45 -3.67
N ILE A 65 1.54 -2.51 -3.28
CA ILE A 65 2.06 -1.83 -2.08
C ILE A 65 2.20 -0.32 -2.34
N ILE A 66 1.56 0.48 -1.50
CA ILE A 66 1.61 1.95 -1.60
C ILE A 66 1.79 2.55 -0.19
N PRO A 67 2.97 3.08 0.17
CA PRO A 67 3.11 3.92 1.35
C PRO A 67 2.60 5.33 1.06
N ALA A 68 2.06 6.03 2.06
CA ALA A 68 1.56 7.40 1.89
C ALA A 68 2.02 8.37 2.98
N MET A 69 2.23 9.61 2.55
CA MET A 69 2.40 10.78 3.42
C MET A 69 1.62 11.94 2.82
N THR A 70 1.13 12.82 3.67
CA THR A 70 0.53 14.10 3.26
C THR A 70 1.22 15.24 3.99
N LEU A 71 1.28 16.40 3.32
CA LEU A 71 1.78 17.64 3.87
C LEU A 71 0.66 18.66 3.92
N TYR A 72 0.72 19.61 4.86
CA TYR A 72 -0.17 20.76 4.81
C TYR A 72 0.14 21.60 3.57
N ARG A 73 -0.88 21.92 2.79
CA ARG A 73 -0.72 22.74 1.58
C ARG A 73 -0.59 24.23 1.89
N GLU A 74 -1.40 24.71 2.84
CA GLU A 74 -1.58 26.13 3.15
C GLU A 74 -1.70 26.34 4.67
N GLY A 75 -1.66 27.60 5.10
CA GLY A 75 -1.75 27.99 6.50
C GLY A 75 -0.39 28.01 7.22
N PRO A 76 -0.39 28.20 8.56
CA PRO A 76 0.83 28.40 9.35
C PRO A 76 1.79 27.19 9.36
N PHE A 77 1.30 26.01 8.95
CA PHE A 77 2.07 24.77 8.88
C PHE A 77 2.36 24.32 7.44
N ALA A 78 2.17 25.18 6.42
CA ALA A 78 2.38 24.81 5.02
C ALA A 78 3.76 24.17 4.78
N GLY A 79 3.77 23.03 4.07
CA GLY A 79 4.96 22.21 3.82
C GLY A 79 5.34 21.26 4.95
N ALA A 80 4.80 21.42 6.16
CA ALA A 80 5.04 20.49 7.26
C ALA A 80 4.27 19.18 7.08
N LEU A 81 4.78 18.10 7.70
CA LEU A 81 4.13 16.80 7.73
C LEU A 81 2.72 16.92 8.35
N HIS A 82 1.72 16.49 7.60
CA HIS A 82 0.35 16.38 8.10
C HIS A 82 0.07 14.97 8.62
N ALA A 83 0.35 13.94 7.82
CA ALA A 83 0.14 12.55 8.24
C ALA A 83 1.10 11.60 7.52
N CYS A 84 1.53 10.55 8.24
CA CYS A 84 2.28 9.42 7.72
C CYS A 84 1.47 8.13 7.94
N PHE A 85 0.90 7.57 6.87
CA PHE A 85 -0.11 6.52 6.99
C PHE A 85 -0.06 5.51 5.82
N GLY A 86 -0.71 4.38 6.06
CA GLY A 86 -0.88 3.31 5.08
C GLY A 86 -1.97 2.38 5.54
N VAL A 87 -2.71 1.79 4.59
CA VAL A 87 -3.75 0.80 4.88
C VAL A 87 -3.37 -0.48 4.18
N MET A 88 -3.23 -1.58 4.94
CA MET A 88 -2.90 -2.89 4.39
C MET A 88 -4.07 -3.48 3.57
N GLY A 89 -3.77 -4.32 2.57
CA GLY A 89 -4.77 -5.23 1.99
C GLY A 89 -4.81 -5.32 0.46
N GLY A 90 -3.66 -5.39 -0.23
CA GLY A 90 -3.65 -5.62 -1.69
C GLY A 90 -4.39 -4.53 -2.47
N TYR A 91 -5.52 -4.84 -3.10
CA TYR A 91 -6.34 -3.86 -3.84
C TYR A 91 -7.22 -2.98 -2.94
N MET A 92 -7.31 -3.30 -1.65
CA MET A 92 -7.93 -2.41 -0.66
C MET A 92 -7.06 -1.17 -0.38
N GLN A 93 -5.74 -1.24 -0.59
CA GLN A 93 -4.83 -0.14 -0.21
C GLN A 93 -5.25 1.23 -0.77
N PRO A 94 -5.52 1.42 -2.08
CA PRO A 94 -5.95 2.72 -2.60
C PRO A 94 -7.30 3.18 -2.05
N GLN A 95 -8.24 2.24 -1.84
CA GLN A 95 -9.56 2.53 -1.29
C GLN A 95 -9.48 2.95 0.19
N GLY A 96 -8.63 2.27 0.95
CA GLY A 96 -8.33 2.61 2.33
C GLY A 96 -7.59 3.94 2.44
N HIS A 97 -6.66 4.23 1.53
CA HIS A 97 -5.97 5.52 1.48
C HIS A 97 -6.94 6.67 1.24
N LEU A 98 -7.87 6.52 0.30
CA LEU A 98 -8.94 7.50 0.07
C LEU A 98 -9.76 7.73 1.34
N GLN A 99 -10.23 6.65 1.98
CA GLN A 99 -11.01 6.76 3.22
C GLN A 99 -10.22 7.43 4.35
N MET A 100 -8.92 7.12 4.50
CA MET A 100 -8.06 7.79 5.48
C MET A 100 -7.90 9.28 5.20
N VAL A 101 -7.71 9.67 3.93
CA VAL A 101 -7.60 11.09 3.56
C VAL A 101 -8.91 11.82 3.86
N ILE A 102 -10.06 11.25 3.51
CA ILE A 102 -11.38 11.84 3.84
C ILE A 102 -11.54 12.01 5.35
N HIS A 103 -11.22 10.97 6.14
CA HIS A 103 -11.35 11.04 7.60
C HIS A 103 -10.46 12.12 8.23
N LEU A 104 -9.20 12.22 7.80
CA LEU A 104 -8.25 13.18 8.34
C LEU A 104 -8.49 14.61 7.84
N VAL A 105 -8.78 14.77 6.55
CA VAL A 105 -8.85 16.07 5.88
C VAL A 105 -10.26 16.65 5.90
N ASP A 106 -11.27 15.89 5.49
CA ASP A 106 -12.63 16.41 5.32
C ASP A 106 -13.45 16.32 6.62
N LEU A 107 -13.25 15.25 7.40
CA LEU A 107 -13.96 15.02 8.66
C LEU A 107 -13.18 15.49 9.90
N HIS A 108 -11.94 15.97 9.71
CA HIS A 108 -11.07 16.48 10.77
C HIS A 108 -10.90 15.53 11.97
N MET A 109 -10.87 14.22 11.69
CA MET A 109 -10.72 13.22 12.73
C MET A 109 -9.29 13.12 13.22
N THR A 110 -9.13 12.74 14.48
CA THR A 110 -7.81 12.30 14.99
C THR A 110 -7.37 11.01 14.28
N PRO A 111 -6.06 10.68 14.29
CA PRO A 111 -5.57 9.45 13.67
C PRO A 111 -6.27 8.18 14.18
N GLN A 112 -6.54 8.08 15.49
CA GLN A 112 -7.22 6.92 16.06
C GLN A 112 -8.67 6.81 15.58
N GLN A 113 -9.42 7.92 15.59
CA GLN A 113 -10.79 7.96 15.07
C GLN A 113 -10.83 7.59 13.58
N ALA A 114 -9.92 8.13 12.78
CA ALA A 114 -9.83 7.80 11.35
C ALA A 114 -9.56 6.31 11.10
N LEU A 115 -8.80 5.65 11.99
CA LEU A 115 -8.53 4.22 11.93
C LEU A 115 -9.74 3.37 12.37
N ASP A 116 -10.46 3.80 13.39
CA ASP A 116 -11.60 3.08 13.99
C ASP A 116 -12.87 3.14 13.14
N MET A 117 -12.98 4.14 12.26
CA MET A 117 -14.14 4.29 11.38
C MET A 117 -14.35 3.04 10.51
N PRO A 118 -15.60 2.52 10.43
CA PRO A 118 -15.94 1.44 9.53
C PRO A 118 -15.54 1.76 8.08
N ARG A 119 -14.93 0.79 7.40
CA ARG A 119 -14.48 0.93 6.02
C ARG A 119 -15.31 0.09 5.08
N TRP A 120 -15.47 0.60 3.86
CA TRP A 120 -15.98 -0.18 2.74
C TRP A 120 -14.81 -0.61 1.85
N ALA A 121 -15.02 -1.72 1.15
CA ALA A 121 -14.16 -2.19 0.08
C ALA A 121 -15.07 -2.65 -1.06
N LEU A 122 -14.87 -2.08 -2.25
CA LEU A 122 -15.53 -2.61 -3.45
C LEU A 122 -14.91 -3.97 -3.75
N ALA A 123 -15.76 -4.99 -3.84
CA ALA A 123 -15.37 -6.29 -4.33
C ALA A 123 -15.10 -6.18 -5.84
N GLY A 124 -13.84 -5.92 -6.18
CA GLY A 124 -13.35 -6.01 -7.57
C GLY A 124 -13.04 -7.45 -7.96
N PRO A 125 -12.75 -7.72 -9.24
CA PRO A 125 -12.19 -9.00 -9.65
C PRO A 125 -10.91 -9.30 -8.84
N GLU A 126 -10.61 -10.58 -8.58
CA GLU A 126 -9.48 -11.00 -7.73
C GLU A 126 -8.12 -10.41 -8.16
N ALA A 127 -8.00 -10.01 -9.45
CA ALA A 127 -6.82 -9.39 -10.04
C ALA A 127 -6.75 -7.86 -9.90
N GLY A 128 -7.78 -7.18 -9.38
CA GLY A 128 -7.90 -5.72 -9.39
C GLY A 128 -8.07 -5.12 -10.80
N LEU A 129 -8.84 -4.04 -10.92
CA LEU A 129 -9.17 -3.45 -12.23
C LEU A 129 -7.94 -3.02 -13.03
N GLY A 130 -6.91 -2.46 -12.38
CA GLY A 130 -5.67 -2.05 -13.05
C GLY A 130 -4.74 -3.18 -13.47
N ALA A 131 -5.08 -4.45 -13.20
CA ALA A 131 -4.41 -5.59 -13.82
C ALA A 131 -5.17 -6.14 -15.02
N ALA A 132 -6.42 -5.72 -15.24
CA ALA A 132 -7.26 -6.16 -16.35
C ALA A 132 -7.31 -5.14 -17.51
N GLU A 133 -6.75 -3.93 -17.31
CA GLU A 133 -6.65 -2.83 -18.28
C GLU A 133 -5.19 -2.56 -18.67
#